data_AF-X1I5P8-F1
#
_entry.id   AF-X1I5P8-F1
#
_cell.length_a   1.000
_cell.length_b   1.000
_cell.length_c   1.000
_cell.angle_alpha   90.00
_cell.angle_beta   90.00
_cell.angle_gamma   90.00
#
_symmetry.space_group_name_H-M   'P 1'
#
loop_
_entity.id
_entity.type
_entity.pdbx_description
1 polymer ?
#
loop_
_entity_poly.entity_id
_entity_poly.type
_entity_poly.pdbx_seq_one_letter_code
_entity_poly.pdbx_strand_id
1 'polypeptide(L)'
;DSLFIEKALNNGKYDLVIGNPPWYTLRDIESVNYQEKIKQLSDTLGIKPAPKNVLNIEIASLFFCKANFSFMKKDSKIFFVIPKGVLTGSHASLFRSFKGFKKIATWMFENDILKIFKIDFICLYAEKSSKVDKKQNYNIPVIYFGTKENIVNFNYFDLIDLQVKKKEELVPYSIEIKGKKVFVNKFISKEEFKELL
;
A
#
# COMPACT_ATOMS: atom_id res chain seq x y z
N ASP A 1 12.98 15.49 -1.96
CA ASP A 1 12.54 14.75 -0.76
C ASP A 1 13.14 13.34 -0.82
N SER A 2 12.79 12.45 0.09
CA SER A 2 13.25 11.06 0.12
C SER A 2 12.85 10.19 -1.08
N LEU A 3 11.91 10.60 -1.94
CA LEU A 3 11.60 9.89 -3.19
C LEU A 3 12.72 10.02 -4.23
N PHE A 4 13.41 11.16 -4.24
CA PHE A 4 14.44 11.49 -5.24
C PHE A 4 15.85 11.59 -4.65
N ILE A 5 16.01 11.27 -3.37
CA ILE A 5 17.34 11.06 -2.78
C ILE A 5 17.86 9.72 -3.32
N GLU A 6 18.80 9.80 -4.26
CA GLU A 6 19.48 8.61 -4.79
C GLU A 6 20.58 8.11 -3.84
N LYS A 7 21.06 8.93 -2.90
CA LYS A 7 22.38 8.71 -2.29
C LYS A 7 22.65 9.27 -0.87
N ALA A 8 21.69 9.27 0.06
CA ALA A 8 21.98 9.74 1.41
C ALA A 8 21.64 8.71 2.49
N LEU A 9 22.64 8.43 3.34
CA LEU A 9 22.67 7.65 4.58
C LEU A 9 22.97 6.15 4.40
N ASN A 10 24.28 5.86 4.28
CA ASN A 10 24.93 4.55 4.27
C ASN A 10 24.55 3.62 3.09
N ASN A 11 25.53 3.05 2.41
CA ASN A 11 25.38 2.06 1.33
C ASN A 11 24.63 0.76 1.73
N GLY A 12 24.04 0.72 2.92
CA GLY A 12 23.27 -0.40 3.43
C GLY A 12 21.85 -0.39 2.88
N LYS A 13 21.51 -1.43 2.14
CA LYS A 13 20.12 -1.91 2.13
C LYS A 13 19.80 -2.44 3.55
N TYR A 14 18.54 -2.43 3.94
CA TYR A 14 18.03 -2.78 5.26
C TYR A 14 17.24 -4.10 5.22
N ASP A 15 17.23 -4.82 6.35
CA ASP A 15 16.45 -6.04 6.56
C ASP A 15 14.98 -5.74 6.91
N LEU A 16 14.70 -4.53 7.40
CA LEU A 16 13.39 -4.07 7.81
C LEU A 16 13.23 -2.59 7.48
N VAL A 17 12.13 -2.24 6.82
CA VAL A 17 11.74 -0.86 6.51
C VAL A 17 10.36 -0.61 7.12
N ILE A 18 10.25 0.34 8.03
CA ILE A 18 8.99 0.72 8.68
C ILE A 18 8.78 2.22 8.48
N GLY A 19 7.54 2.64 8.24
CA GLY A 19 7.27 4.06 8.09
C GLY A 19 5.80 4.42 7.91
N ASN A 20 5.53 5.71 7.99
CA ASN A 20 4.26 6.31 7.62
C ASN A 20 4.55 7.34 6.52
N PRO A 21 4.57 6.93 5.23
CA PRO A 21 4.86 7.86 4.14
C PRO A 21 3.77 8.94 4.03
N PRO A 22 4.03 10.05 3.33
CA PRO A 22 3.03 11.11 3.16
C PRO A 22 1.77 10.65 2.42
N TRP A 23 0.60 11.13 2.87
CA TRP A 23 -0.72 10.78 2.31
C TRP A 23 -1.31 11.96 1.54
N TYR A 24 -0.97 12.04 0.27
CA TYR A 24 -1.55 12.98 -0.68
C TYR A 24 -1.37 12.44 -2.09
N THR A 25 -2.04 13.07 -3.05
CA THR A 25 -2.03 12.68 -4.46
C THR A 25 -1.25 13.68 -5.31
N LEU A 26 -0.98 13.31 -6.56
CA LEU A 26 -0.34 14.22 -7.52
C LEU A 26 -1.05 15.57 -7.63
N ARG A 27 -2.38 15.60 -7.51
CA ARG A 27 -3.19 16.83 -7.58
C ARG A 27 -2.83 17.83 -6.48
N ASP A 28 -2.42 17.35 -5.32
CA ASP A 28 -2.13 18.19 -4.14
C ASP A 28 -0.74 18.84 -4.22
N ILE A 29 0.05 18.51 -5.25
CA ILE A 29 1.35 19.12 -5.52
C ILE A 29 1.16 20.36 -6.39
N GLU A 30 1.58 21.53 -5.90
CA GLU A 30 1.51 22.78 -6.67
C GLU A 30 2.59 22.87 -7.76
N SER A 31 3.79 22.36 -7.50
CA SER A 31 4.92 22.47 -8.43
C SER A 31 4.75 21.53 -9.63
N VAL A 32 4.54 22.11 -10.82
CA VAL A 32 4.45 21.37 -12.10
C VAL A 32 5.70 20.52 -12.35
N ASN A 33 6.89 21.08 -12.09
CA ASN A 33 8.15 20.35 -12.24
C ASN A 33 8.21 19.14 -11.31
N TYR A 34 7.68 19.26 -10.09
CA TYR A 34 7.63 18.14 -9.16
C TYR A 34 6.59 17.09 -9.58
N GLN A 35 5.43 17.53 -10.10
CA GLN A 35 4.44 16.62 -10.65
C GLN A 35 5.02 15.76 -11.79
N GLU A 36 5.79 16.36 -12.70
CA GLU A 36 6.42 15.61 -13.79
C GLU A 36 7.42 14.56 -13.28
N LYS A 37 8.23 14.91 -12.28
CA LYS A 37 9.14 13.94 -11.63
C LYS A 37 8.37 12.77 -11.01
N ILE A 38 7.25 13.04 -10.35
CA ILE A 38 6.38 12.00 -9.77
C ILE A 38 5.76 11.12 -10.87
N LYS A 39 5.28 11.71 -11.98
CA LYS A 39 4.76 10.95 -13.13
C LYS A 39 5.83 10.03 -13.73
N GLN A 40 7.05 10.53 -13.93
CA GLN A 40 8.18 9.74 -14.45
C GLN A 40 8.58 8.61 -13.48
N LEU A 41 8.63 8.91 -12.18
CA LEU A 41 8.92 7.90 -11.16
C LEU A 41 7.84 6.81 -11.13
N SER A 42 6.56 7.19 -11.18
CA SER A 42 5.45 6.23 -11.21
C SER A 42 5.50 5.29 -12.42
N ASP A 43 5.97 5.80 -13.57
CA ASP A 43 6.13 5.01 -14.78
C ASP A 43 7.31 4.03 -14.65
N THR A 44 8.44 4.52 -14.15
CA THR A 44 9.65 3.72 -13.86
C THR A 44 9.35 2.58 -12.88
N LEU A 45 8.57 2.85 -11.83
CA LEU A 45 8.12 1.84 -10.87
C LEU A 45 7.02 0.93 -11.42
N GLY A 46 6.45 1.25 -12.60
CA GLY A 46 5.43 0.46 -13.26
C GLY A 46 4.03 0.58 -12.65
N ILE A 47 3.79 1.59 -11.80
CA ILE A 47 2.52 1.79 -11.10
C ILE A 47 1.71 3.01 -11.61
N LYS A 48 2.20 3.70 -12.64
CA LYS A 48 1.50 4.85 -13.25
C LYS A 48 0.10 4.44 -13.76
N PRO A 49 -0.98 5.01 -13.22
CA PRO A 49 -2.34 4.63 -13.59
C PRO A 49 -2.72 5.08 -15.00
N ALA A 50 -3.90 4.64 -15.44
CA ALA A 50 -4.50 5.09 -16.69
C ALA A 50 -4.67 6.63 -16.72
N PRO A 51 -4.70 7.27 -17.91
CA PRO A 51 -4.77 8.73 -18.05
C PRO A 51 -5.82 9.43 -17.17
N LYS A 52 -7.03 8.86 -17.09
CA LYS A 52 -8.14 9.37 -16.27
C LYS A 52 -7.84 9.47 -14.76
N ASN A 53 -6.84 8.74 -14.27
CA ASN A 53 -6.47 8.64 -12.87
C ASN A 53 -5.08 9.21 -12.56
N VAL A 54 -4.41 9.85 -13.53
CA VAL A 54 -3.02 10.35 -13.33
C VAL A 54 -2.92 11.36 -12.20
N LEU A 55 -3.91 12.23 -12.03
CA LEU A 55 -3.95 13.19 -10.92
C LEU A 55 -4.13 12.51 -9.55
N ASN A 56 -4.56 11.24 -9.53
CA ASN A 56 -4.78 10.46 -8.32
C ASN A 56 -3.62 9.48 -8.05
N ILE A 57 -2.43 9.72 -8.59
CA ILE A 57 -1.23 8.96 -8.21
C ILE A 57 -1.01 9.17 -6.71
N GLU A 58 -1.10 8.08 -5.94
CA GLU A 58 -0.95 8.06 -4.49
C GLU A 58 0.54 8.03 -4.11
N ILE A 59 0.97 9.03 -3.34
CA ILE A 59 2.38 9.22 -2.99
C ILE A 59 2.86 8.13 -2.03
N ALA A 60 2.02 7.68 -1.10
CA ALA A 60 2.34 6.57 -0.21
C ALA A 60 2.68 5.27 -0.97
N SER A 61 1.99 5.02 -2.08
CA SER A 61 2.24 3.85 -2.95
C SER A 61 3.59 3.95 -3.67
N LEU A 62 3.99 5.15 -4.08
CA LEU A 62 5.31 5.39 -4.67
C LEU A 62 6.43 5.16 -3.67
N PHE A 63 6.28 5.64 -2.43
CA PHE A 63 7.23 5.38 -1.36
C PHE A 63 7.40 3.88 -1.12
N PHE A 64 6.29 3.14 -1.05
CA PHE A 64 6.32 1.68 -0.85
C PHE A 64 7.11 0.98 -1.95
N CYS A 65 6.80 1.28 -3.23
CA CYS A 65 7.52 0.70 -4.36
C CYS A 65 8.99 1.16 -4.43
N LYS A 66 9.28 2.44 -4.16
CA LYS A 66 10.65 3.00 -4.18
C LYS A 66 11.54 2.37 -3.10
N ALA A 67 10.97 2.06 -1.93
CA ALA A 67 11.68 1.40 -0.85
C ALA A 67 12.18 0.01 -1.26
N ASN A 68 11.39 -0.72 -2.05
CA ASN A 68 11.82 -1.98 -2.63
C ASN A 68 13.16 -1.84 -3.36
N PHE A 69 13.29 -0.85 -4.24
CA PHE A 69 14.49 -0.70 -5.07
C PHE A 69 15.67 -0.12 -4.30
N SER A 70 15.41 0.87 -3.44
CA SER A 70 16.46 1.74 -2.89
C SER A 70 16.93 1.32 -1.51
N PHE A 71 16.04 0.75 -0.69
CA PHE A 71 16.32 0.55 0.74
C PHE A 71 16.27 -0.92 1.15
N MET A 72 15.64 -1.82 0.40
CA MET A 72 15.38 -3.19 0.85
C MET A 72 16.42 -4.21 0.37
N LYS A 73 16.98 -5.02 1.30
CA LYS A 73 17.77 -6.23 0.99
C LYS A 73 16.87 -7.33 0.41
N LYS A 74 17.46 -8.34 -0.22
CA LYS A 74 16.71 -9.54 -0.61
C LYS A 74 16.02 -10.16 0.61
N ASP A 75 14.77 -10.58 0.47
CA ASP A 75 13.94 -11.18 1.53
C ASP A 75 13.71 -10.29 2.77
N SER A 76 14.03 -9.00 2.68
CA SER A 76 13.72 -8.01 3.72
C SER A 76 12.23 -7.68 3.78
N LYS A 77 11.81 -7.11 4.91
CA LYS A 77 10.41 -6.82 5.23
C LYS A 77 10.12 -5.33 5.16
N ILE A 78 8.91 -4.97 4.74
CA ILE A 78 8.40 -3.60 4.79
C ILE A 78 7.06 -3.57 5.51
N PHE A 79 6.84 -2.56 6.36
CA PHE A 79 5.57 -2.25 7.01
C PHE A 79 5.28 -0.77 6.89
N PHE A 80 4.31 -0.38 6.06
CA PHE A 80 3.88 1.01 5.96
C PHE A 80 2.45 1.23 6.40
N VAL A 81 2.22 2.32 7.13
CA VAL A 81 0.87 2.85 7.34
C VAL A 81 0.50 3.70 6.12
N ILE A 82 -0.50 3.29 5.35
CA ILE A 82 -0.88 3.94 4.09
C ILE A 82 -2.41 4.08 3.98
N PRO A 83 -2.92 4.97 3.12
CA PRO A 83 -4.37 5.11 2.90
C PRO A 83 -5.00 3.79 2.46
N LYS A 84 -6.13 3.42 3.07
CA LYS A 84 -6.90 2.21 2.75
C LYS A 84 -7.39 2.18 1.29
N GLY A 85 -7.57 3.36 0.70
CA GLY A 85 -8.00 3.54 -0.69
C GLY A 85 -7.11 2.83 -1.72
N VAL A 86 -5.85 2.52 -1.40
CA VAL A 86 -4.97 1.73 -2.30
C VAL A 86 -5.50 0.32 -2.58
N LEU A 87 -6.33 -0.25 -1.70
CA LEU A 87 -6.90 -1.59 -1.87
C LEU A 87 -8.11 -1.61 -2.82
N THR A 88 -8.82 -0.49 -2.99
CA THR A 88 -10.09 -0.45 -3.73
C THR A 88 -10.09 0.54 -4.89
N GLY A 89 -9.34 1.64 -4.78
CA GLY A 89 -9.32 2.74 -5.74
C GLY A 89 -8.80 2.31 -7.12
N SER A 90 -9.46 2.77 -8.19
CA SER A 90 -9.05 2.44 -9.56
C SER A 90 -7.68 3.03 -9.96
N HIS A 91 -7.22 4.07 -9.25
CA HIS A 91 -5.90 4.67 -9.41
C HIS A 91 -4.77 3.76 -8.93
N ALA A 92 -5.04 2.82 -8.01
CA ALA A 92 -4.03 1.93 -7.43
C ALA A 92 -4.01 0.52 -8.05
N SER A 93 -4.69 0.29 -9.18
CA SER A 93 -4.81 -1.05 -9.78
C SER A 93 -3.48 -1.69 -10.20
N LEU A 94 -2.53 -0.89 -10.68
CA LEU A 94 -1.18 -1.38 -10.99
C LEU A 94 -0.34 -1.57 -9.74
N PHE A 95 -0.51 -0.73 -8.72
CA PHE A 95 0.15 -0.89 -7.42
C PHE A 95 -0.22 -2.22 -6.75
N ARG A 96 -1.50 -2.59 -6.80
CA ARG A 96 -2.03 -3.86 -6.27
C ARG A 96 -1.52 -5.12 -6.97
N SER A 97 -0.76 -5.00 -8.05
CA SER A 97 0.01 -6.13 -8.57
C SER A 97 1.15 -6.55 -7.63
N PHE A 98 1.52 -5.69 -6.66
CA PHE A 98 2.63 -5.88 -5.72
C PHE A 98 3.91 -6.36 -6.40
N LYS A 99 4.17 -5.84 -7.61
CA LYS A 99 5.33 -6.23 -8.41
C LYS A 99 6.63 -6.06 -7.62
N GLY A 100 7.40 -7.14 -7.54
CA GLY A 100 8.66 -7.18 -6.78
C GLY A 100 8.49 -7.47 -5.28
N PHE A 101 7.29 -7.81 -4.84
CA PHE A 101 6.98 -8.22 -3.49
C PHE A 101 6.32 -9.60 -3.43
N LYS A 102 6.40 -10.24 -2.28
CA LYS A 102 5.74 -11.51 -1.93
C LYS A 102 5.20 -11.46 -0.51
N LYS A 103 4.36 -12.44 -0.15
CA LYS A 103 3.73 -12.57 1.18
C LYS A 103 3.10 -11.26 1.66
N ILE A 104 2.18 -10.74 0.86
CA ILE A 104 1.46 -9.52 1.21
C ILE A 104 0.51 -9.85 2.37
N ALA A 105 0.42 -8.96 3.34
CA ALA A 105 -0.58 -9.02 4.41
C ALA A 105 -0.95 -7.60 4.81
N THR A 106 -2.12 -7.42 5.40
CA THR A 106 -2.51 -6.10 5.90
C THR A 106 -3.24 -6.19 7.24
N TRP A 107 -3.09 -5.14 8.04
CA TRP A 107 -3.90 -4.92 9.22
C TRP A 107 -4.86 -3.77 8.97
N MET A 108 -6.11 -3.98 9.37
CA MET A 108 -7.15 -2.97 9.37
C MET A 108 -7.59 -2.70 10.79
N PHE A 109 -8.20 -1.54 11.01
CA PHE A 109 -8.58 -1.08 12.34
C PHE A 109 -10.08 -0.76 12.39
N GLU A 110 -10.71 -0.99 13.53
CA GLU A 110 -12.10 -0.61 13.79
C GLU A 110 -12.27 0.91 13.93
N ASN A 111 -13.53 1.37 13.83
CA ASN A 111 -13.89 2.77 13.64
C ASN A 111 -13.27 3.74 14.66
N ASP A 112 -13.13 3.35 15.92
CA ASP A 112 -12.58 4.24 16.94
C ASP A 112 -11.10 4.55 16.71
N ILE A 113 -10.33 3.58 16.22
CA ILE A 113 -8.91 3.76 15.89
C ILE A 113 -8.75 4.54 14.57
N LEU A 114 -9.68 4.37 13.61
CA LEU A 114 -9.64 5.09 12.34
C LEU A 114 -9.76 6.61 12.54
N LYS A 115 -10.39 7.07 13.63
CA LYS A 115 -10.54 8.50 13.96
C LYS A 115 -9.22 9.23 14.24
N ILE A 116 -8.09 8.52 14.41
CA ILE A 116 -6.76 9.13 14.61
C ILE A 116 -6.37 10.00 13.41
N PHE A 117 -6.75 9.57 12.20
CA PHE A 117 -6.51 10.31 10.98
C PHE A 117 -7.83 10.64 10.30
N LYS A 118 -7.84 11.69 9.47
CA LYS A 118 -9.03 12.03 8.66
C LYS A 118 -9.26 11.08 7.49
N ILE A 119 -8.32 10.18 7.22
CA ILE A 119 -8.30 9.27 6.08
C ILE A 119 -8.18 7.86 6.65
N ASP A 120 -9.09 6.97 6.24
CA ASP A 120 -8.98 5.54 6.55
C ASP A 120 -7.64 4.99 6.11
N PHE A 121 -6.99 4.22 6.97
CA PHE A 121 -5.65 3.70 6.75
C PHE A 121 -5.55 2.21 7.05
N ILE A 122 -4.47 1.62 6.57
CA ILE A 122 -4.08 0.23 6.82
C ILE A 122 -2.60 0.19 7.17
N CYS A 123 -2.17 -0.85 7.89
CA CYS A 123 -0.76 -1.22 7.92
C CYS A 123 -0.54 -2.31 6.86
N LEU A 124 0.22 -1.99 5.80
CA LEU A 124 0.55 -2.90 4.71
C LEU A 124 1.92 -3.54 4.95
N TYR A 125 1.97 -4.87 4.89
CA TYR A 125 3.19 -5.66 4.94
C TYR A 125 3.52 -6.31 3.60
N ALA A 126 4.81 -6.43 3.32
CA ALA A 126 5.33 -7.30 2.29
C ALA A 126 6.78 -7.73 2.55
N GLU A 127 7.21 -8.78 1.86
CA GLU A 127 8.63 -9.14 1.71
C GLU A 127 9.13 -8.78 0.30
N LYS A 128 10.38 -8.30 0.20
CA LYS A 128 11.02 -8.11 -1.11
C LYS A 128 11.22 -9.45 -1.80
N SER A 129 10.68 -9.59 -3.01
CA SER A 129 10.89 -10.79 -3.83
C SER A 129 12.12 -10.64 -4.71
N SER A 130 12.95 -11.69 -4.77
CA SER A 130 14.08 -11.77 -5.72
C SER A 130 13.71 -12.35 -7.08
N LYS A 131 12.48 -12.88 -7.24
CA LYS A 131 12.02 -13.54 -8.47
C LYS A 131 10.75 -12.87 -8.97
N VAL A 132 10.58 -12.84 -10.29
CA VAL A 132 9.28 -12.56 -10.90
C VAL A 132 8.44 -13.82 -10.69
N ASP A 133 7.61 -13.84 -9.64
CA ASP A 133 6.77 -15.00 -9.35
C ASP A 133 5.77 -15.20 -10.50
N LYS A 134 5.89 -16.33 -11.21
CA LYS A 134 5.07 -16.66 -12.39
C LYS A 134 3.61 -17.00 -12.04
N LYS A 135 3.32 -17.29 -10.77
CA LYS A 135 1.98 -17.50 -10.20
C LYS A 135 1.85 -16.60 -8.97
N GLN A 136 1.42 -15.37 -9.19
CA GLN A 136 1.14 -14.45 -8.09
C GLN A 136 -0.24 -14.79 -7.52
N ASN A 137 -0.30 -15.29 -6.29
CA ASN A 137 -1.55 -15.29 -5.54
C ASN A 137 -1.77 -13.86 -5.03
N TYR A 138 -2.86 -13.23 -5.46
CA TYR A 138 -3.21 -11.86 -5.07
C TYR A 138 -4.04 -11.80 -3.79
N ASN A 139 -4.42 -12.94 -3.22
CA ASN A 139 -5.15 -12.96 -1.97
C ASN A 139 -4.32 -12.31 -0.86
N ILE A 140 -4.96 -11.43 -0.09
CA ILE A 140 -4.33 -10.72 1.02
C ILE A 140 -4.98 -11.17 2.32
N PRO A 141 -4.26 -11.88 3.20
CA PRO A 141 -4.73 -12.09 4.56
C PRO A 141 -4.85 -10.75 5.29
N VAL A 142 -5.97 -10.57 5.97
CA VAL A 142 -6.28 -9.37 6.75
C VAL A 142 -6.54 -9.74 8.19
N ILE A 143 -5.93 -8.99 9.11
CA ILE A 143 -6.23 -9.05 10.53
C ILE A 143 -6.86 -7.71 10.92
N TYR A 144 -8.05 -7.77 11.48
CA TYR A 144 -8.74 -6.60 12.01
C TYR A 144 -8.42 -6.44 13.48
N PHE A 145 -7.92 -5.27 13.84
CA PHE A 145 -7.68 -4.85 15.20
C PHE A 145 -8.76 -3.88 15.68
N GLY A 146 -9.17 -4.04 16.92
CA GLY A 146 -10.03 -3.11 17.61
C GLY A 146 -9.65 -3.04 19.08
N THR A 147 -10.36 -2.21 19.83
CA THR A 147 -10.18 -2.06 21.28
C THR A 147 -11.18 -2.93 22.03
N LYS A 148 -10.88 -3.30 23.28
CA LYS A 148 -11.80 -4.10 24.10
C LYS A 148 -13.13 -3.38 24.30
N GLU A 149 -13.06 -2.09 24.58
CA GLU A 149 -14.19 -1.17 24.76
C GLU A 149 -14.08 -0.02 23.77
N ASN A 150 -15.21 0.56 23.38
CA ASN A 150 -15.21 1.72 22.48
C ASN A 150 -14.55 2.92 23.19
N ILE A 151 -13.47 3.43 22.61
CA ILE A 151 -12.72 4.55 23.19
C ILE A 151 -13.15 5.81 22.46
N VAL A 152 -13.84 6.71 23.18
CA VAL A 152 -14.47 7.89 22.57
C VAL A 152 -13.45 9.01 22.32
N ASN A 153 -12.34 9.06 23.06
CA ASN A 153 -11.32 10.11 22.96
C ASN A 153 -9.91 9.53 23.15
N PHE A 154 -9.28 9.10 22.05
CA PHE A 154 -7.88 8.68 22.01
C PHE A 154 -7.03 9.73 21.28
N ASN A 155 -5.85 10.03 21.82
CA ASN A 155 -4.82 10.84 21.17
C ASN A 155 -3.57 9.99 20.87
N TYR A 156 -2.72 10.44 19.96
CA TYR A 156 -1.58 9.68 19.40
C TYR A 156 -0.66 9.00 20.42
N PHE A 157 -0.57 9.53 21.65
CA PHE A 157 0.34 9.04 22.68
C PHE A 157 -0.30 8.08 23.69
N ASP A 158 -1.61 7.82 23.62
CA ASP A 158 -2.22 6.93 24.60
C ASP A 158 -1.84 5.47 24.32
N LEU A 159 -1.87 4.66 25.37
CA LEU A 159 -1.65 3.23 25.25
C LEU A 159 -2.98 2.56 24.90
N ILE A 160 -3.06 2.00 23.69
CA ILE A 160 -4.19 1.18 23.26
C ILE A 160 -3.83 -0.29 23.37
N ASP A 161 -4.67 -1.05 24.08
CA ASP A 161 -4.66 -2.51 23.99
C ASP A 161 -5.43 -2.97 22.74
N LEU A 162 -4.67 -3.32 21.70
CA LEU A 162 -5.23 -3.82 20.43
C LEU A 162 -5.53 -5.30 20.51
N GLN A 163 -6.77 -5.66 20.19
CA GLN A 163 -7.25 -7.04 20.18
C GLN A 163 -7.65 -7.44 18.77
N VAL A 164 -7.32 -8.68 18.40
CA VAL A 164 -7.77 -9.24 17.13
C VAL A 164 -9.27 -9.45 17.18
N LYS A 165 -10.00 -8.77 16.30
CA LYS A 165 -11.46 -8.84 16.22
C LYS A 165 -11.93 -9.86 15.21
N LYS A 166 -11.29 -9.87 14.04
CA LYS A 166 -11.51 -10.88 13.01
C LYS A 166 -10.27 -11.08 12.15
N LYS A 167 -10.25 -12.22 11.46
CA LYS A 167 -9.30 -12.52 10.40
C LYS A 167 -10.09 -12.89 9.17
N GLU A 168 -9.72 -12.32 8.03
CA GLU A 168 -10.34 -12.65 6.76
C GLU A 168 -9.29 -12.67 5.65
N GLU A 169 -9.74 -12.95 4.44
CA GLU A 169 -8.92 -12.90 3.24
C GLU A 169 -9.61 -11.99 2.22
N LEU A 170 -8.87 -11.02 1.70
CA LEU A 170 -9.30 -10.19 0.58
C LEU A 170 -8.87 -10.86 -0.72
N VAL A 171 -9.77 -10.86 -1.70
CA VAL A 171 -9.52 -11.39 -3.04
C VAL A 171 -9.77 -10.29 -4.08
N PRO A 172 -9.03 -10.28 -5.19
CA PRO A 172 -9.26 -9.28 -6.23
C PRO A 172 -10.61 -9.54 -6.90
N TYR A 173 -11.43 -8.50 -7.04
CA TYR A 173 -12.69 -8.58 -7.77
C TYR A 173 -12.49 -9.07 -9.22
N SER A 174 -11.44 -8.57 -9.88
CA SER A 174 -11.00 -9.08 -11.18
C SER A 174 -9.55 -8.70 -11.45
N ILE A 175 -8.93 -9.39 -12.40
CA ILE A 175 -7.56 -9.14 -12.85
C ILE A 175 -7.58 -8.97 -14.36
N GLU A 176 -7.02 -7.86 -14.85
CA GLU A 176 -6.83 -7.61 -16.28
C GLU A 176 -5.34 -7.62 -16.62
N ILE A 177 -4.96 -8.32 -17.69
CA ILE A 177 -3.58 -8.34 -18.18
C ILE A 177 -3.55 -7.64 -19.54
N LYS A 178 -2.74 -6.58 -19.66
CA LYS A 178 -2.53 -5.85 -20.92
C LYS A 178 -1.03 -5.76 -21.21
N GLY A 179 -0.56 -6.61 -22.12
CA GLY A 179 0.86 -6.78 -22.38
C GLY A 179 1.61 -7.25 -21.12
N LYS A 180 2.58 -6.46 -20.65
CA LYS A 180 3.36 -6.75 -19.43
C LYS A 180 2.76 -6.17 -18.14
N LYS A 181 1.65 -5.44 -18.23
CA LYS A 181 1.00 -4.79 -17.09
C LYS A 181 -0.13 -5.67 -16.56
N VAL A 182 -0.14 -5.88 -15.24
CA VAL A 182 -1.22 -6.58 -14.53
C VAL A 182 -1.98 -5.56 -13.70
N PHE A 183 -3.26 -5.40 -14.02
CA PHE A 183 -4.18 -4.52 -13.31
C PHE A 183 -5.01 -5.38 -12.37
N VAL A 184 -4.77 -5.21 -11.07
CA VAL A 184 -5.55 -5.87 -10.03
C VAL A 184 -6.66 -4.90 -9.63
N ASN A 185 -7.91 -5.23 -9.92
CA ASN A 185 -9.04 -4.37 -9.55
C ASN A 185 -9.27 -4.38 -8.03
N LYS A 186 -10.35 -3.74 -7.56
CA LYS A 186 -10.62 -3.59 -6.13
C LYS A 186 -10.54 -4.92 -5.39
N PHE A 187 -9.94 -4.93 -4.21
CA PHE A 187 -10.06 -6.04 -3.29
C PHE A 187 -11.43 -6.02 -2.61
N ILE A 188 -12.05 -7.19 -2.51
CA ILE A 188 -13.29 -7.43 -1.78
C ILE A 188 -13.11 -8.61 -0.83
N SER A 189 -13.98 -8.77 0.15
CA SER A 189 -13.89 -9.92 1.06
C SER A 189 -14.12 -11.21 0.28
N LYS A 190 -13.48 -12.30 0.74
CA LYS A 190 -13.71 -13.63 0.15
C LYS A 190 -15.17 -14.09 0.26
N GLU A 191 -15.89 -13.61 1.28
CA GLU A 191 -17.31 -13.86 1.47
C GLU A 191 -18.12 -13.14 0.39
N GLU A 192 -17.93 -11.82 0.23
CA GLU A 192 -18.55 -11.03 -0.84
C GLU A 192 -18.26 -11.60 -2.23
N PHE A 193 -17.03 -12.08 -2.48
CA PHE A 193 -16.69 -12.67 -3.77
C PHE A 193 -17.48 -13.97 -4.05
N LYS A 194 -17.75 -14.78 -3.03
CA LYS A 194 -18.54 -16.01 -3.18
C LYS A 194 -20.00 -15.72 -3.48
N GLU A 195 -20.55 -14.63 -2.95
CA GLU A 195 -21.94 -14.21 -3.21
C GLU A 195 -22.16 -13.70 -4.64
N LEU A 196 -21.07 -13.37 -5.35
CA LEU A 196 -21.10 -12.88 -6.74
C LEU A 196 -20.95 -13.99 -7.80
N LEU A 197 -20.67 -15.24 -7.38
CA LEU A 197 -20.53 -16.42 -8.25
C LEU A 197 -21.85 -17.18 -8.39
#